data_AF-A0A1H4AY54-F1
#
_entry.id   AF-A0A1H4AY54-F1
#
_cell.length_a   1.000
_cell.length_b   1.000
_cell.length_c   1.000
_cell.angle_alpha   90.00
_cell.angle_beta   90.00
_cell.angle_gamma   90.00
#
_symmetry.space_group_name_H-M   'P 1'
#
loop_
_entity.id
_entity.type
_entity.pdbx_description
1 polymer ?
#
loop_
_entity_poly.entity_id
_entity_poly.type
_entity_poly.pdbx_seq_one_letter_code
_entity_poly.pdbx_strand_id
1 'polypeptide(L)'
;MDKSEVEYVLITVKSGTEEALNIKIYKNGILARRGCGGLPGVSISGMSFTGSSQYFDQLMNSVSQQILDQNINHEEQIKTGSLEYLVAFYGISGNGDHGERAEWTRSTGLRFFMDEGTSYRHNLLGFADGFAIEAMKLTNAWYFDVVMLALENMRSDALPEQTLVNAPKTEAALNKDFQSYFEQISKKELPEFIKDKTYADQAGQPHFIELDIQGQSITYKFGVKTN
;
A
#
# COMPACT_ATOMS: atom_id res chain seq x y z
N MET A 1 19.95 -8.40 11.51
CA MET A 1 20.37 -7.32 10.58
C MET A 1 20.27 -6.03 11.34
N ASP A 2 21.25 -5.12 11.27
CA ASP A 2 21.15 -3.86 12.02
C ASP A 2 20.05 -2.97 11.43
N LYS A 3 19.24 -2.34 12.27
CA LYS A 3 18.14 -1.46 11.83
C LYS A 3 18.61 -0.35 10.90
N SER A 4 19.81 0.19 11.10
CA SER A 4 20.37 1.25 10.26
C SER A 4 20.72 0.78 8.84
N GLU A 5 20.94 -0.53 8.65
CA GLU A 5 21.25 -1.15 7.36
C GLU A 5 20.01 -1.35 6.48
N VAL A 6 18.78 -1.26 7.03
CA VAL A 6 17.55 -1.48 6.26
C VAL A 6 17.37 -0.37 5.23
N GLU A 7 17.11 -0.75 3.98
CA GLU A 7 16.85 0.16 2.87
C GLU A 7 15.48 -0.07 2.20
N TYR A 8 14.86 -1.22 2.45
CA TYR A 8 13.60 -1.60 1.81
C TYR A 8 12.74 -2.48 2.72
N VAL A 9 11.46 -2.15 2.80
CA VAL A 9 10.41 -2.93 3.48
C VAL A 9 9.40 -3.43 2.45
N LEU A 10 9.17 -4.75 2.43
CA LEU A 10 8.12 -5.43 1.68
C LEU A 10 7.05 -5.92 2.64
N ILE A 11 5.79 -5.61 2.34
CA ILE A 11 4.64 -6.11 3.08
C ILE A 11 3.68 -6.74 2.09
N THR A 12 3.28 -7.99 2.32
CA THR A 12 2.25 -8.66 1.53
C THR A 12 1.23 -9.36 2.41
N VAL A 13 -0.04 -9.27 2.02
CA VAL A 13 -1.15 -10.03 2.62
C VAL A 13 -1.91 -10.74 1.51
N LYS A 14 -2.10 -12.06 1.63
CA LYS A 14 -2.82 -12.87 0.64
C LYS A 14 -3.82 -13.81 1.31
N SER A 15 -4.96 -14.04 0.65
CA SER A 15 -5.84 -15.17 0.97
C SER A 15 -6.05 -16.01 -0.30
N GLY A 16 -5.81 -17.31 -0.17
CA GLY A 16 -5.68 -18.23 -1.30
C GLY A 16 -4.61 -17.76 -2.30
N THR A 17 -5.04 -17.52 -3.54
CA THR A 17 -4.19 -16.97 -4.62
C THR A 17 -4.37 -15.47 -4.81
N GLU A 18 -5.31 -14.85 -4.08
CA GLU A 18 -5.61 -13.43 -4.19
C GLU A 18 -4.72 -12.62 -3.25
N GLU A 19 -4.11 -11.56 -3.81
CA GLU A 19 -3.33 -10.61 -3.03
C GLU A 19 -4.23 -9.46 -2.59
N ALA A 20 -4.44 -9.36 -1.28
CA ALA A 20 -5.21 -8.30 -0.66
C ALA A 20 -4.39 -7.01 -0.50
N LEU A 21 -3.07 -7.16 -0.28
CA LEU A 21 -2.15 -6.04 -0.10
C LEU A 21 -0.74 -6.40 -0.58
N ASN A 22 -0.10 -5.46 -1.25
CA ASN A 22 1.33 -5.43 -1.51
C ASN A 22 1.82 -4.00 -1.37
N ILE A 23 2.76 -3.76 -0.46
CA ILE A 23 3.40 -2.46 -0.28
C ILE A 23 4.90 -2.67 -0.33
N LYS A 24 5.57 -1.83 -1.13
CA LYS A 24 7.02 -1.67 -1.12
C LYS A 24 7.36 -0.24 -0.71
N ILE A 25 8.17 -0.10 0.33
CA ILE A 25 8.62 1.21 0.83
C ILE A 25 10.15 1.20 0.88
N TYR A 26 10.76 2.07 0.09
CA TYR A 26 12.20 2.20 0.00
C TYR A 26 12.67 3.45 0.75
N LYS A 27 13.81 3.37 1.41
CA LYS A 27 14.43 4.45 2.16
C LYS A 27 14.74 5.69 1.32
N ASN A 28 15.00 5.50 0.03
CA ASN A 28 15.23 6.61 -0.90
C ASN A 28 13.95 7.35 -1.32
N GLY A 29 12.77 6.91 -0.88
CA GLY A 29 11.48 7.54 -1.21
C GLY A 29 10.75 6.90 -2.39
N ILE A 30 11.18 5.75 -2.90
CA ILE A 30 10.31 4.95 -3.79
C ILE A 30 9.20 4.34 -2.93
N LEU A 31 7.96 4.48 -3.40
CA LEU A 31 6.77 3.89 -2.80
C LEU A 31 5.99 3.17 -3.90
N ALA A 32 5.64 1.91 -3.66
CA ALA A 32 4.73 1.17 -4.53
C ALA A 32 3.66 0.46 -3.70
N ARG A 33 2.44 0.42 -4.21
CA ARG A 33 1.33 -0.27 -3.56
C ARG A 33 0.35 -0.85 -4.56
N ARG A 34 -0.22 -1.99 -4.18
CA ARG A 34 -1.43 -2.59 -4.73
C ARG A 34 -2.32 -3.06 -3.57
N GLY A 35 -3.62 -2.84 -3.68
CA GLY A 35 -4.58 -3.34 -2.71
C GLY A 35 -4.77 -2.51 -1.44
N CYS A 36 -5.75 -2.92 -0.63
CA CYS A 36 -6.21 -2.26 0.60
C CYS A 36 -6.30 -3.22 1.80
N GLY A 37 -5.70 -4.41 1.72
CA GLY A 37 -5.70 -5.39 2.80
C GLY A 37 -7.00 -6.18 2.95
N GLY A 38 -8.03 -5.91 2.14
CA GLY A 38 -9.26 -6.70 2.08
C GLY A 38 -9.43 -7.46 0.77
N LEU A 39 -10.43 -8.35 0.74
CA LEU A 39 -10.92 -9.03 -0.45
C LEU A 39 -12.35 -8.57 -0.80
N PRO A 40 -12.74 -8.53 -2.09
CA PRO A 40 -11.94 -8.87 -3.28
C PRO A 40 -10.73 -7.95 -3.48
N GLY A 41 -9.60 -8.50 -3.97
CA GLY A 41 -8.39 -7.70 -4.18
C GLY A 41 -8.59 -6.56 -5.18
N VAL A 42 -7.94 -5.42 -4.95
CA VAL A 42 -7.91 -4.28 -5.88
C VAL A 42 -6.65 -4.38 -6.75
N SER A 43 -6.81 -4.51 -8.06
CA SER A 43 -5.70 -4.71 -9.00
C SER A 43 -5.07 -3.40 -9.51
N ILE A 44 -5.68 -2.25 -9.22
CA ILE A 44 -5.05 -0.94 -9.38
C ILE A 44 -3.76 -0.91 -8.54
N SER A 45 -2.67 -0.45 -9.15
CA SER A 45 -1.38 -0.32 -8.49
C SER A 45 -0.71 0.99 -8.88
N GLY A 46 0.05 1.55 -7.95
CA GLY A 46 0.82 2.77 -8.15
C GLY A 46 2.27 2.59 -7.74
N MET A 47 3.15 3.33 -8.40
CA MET A 47 4.54 3.52 -7.99
C MET A 47 4.92 4.98 -8.15
N SER A 48 5.50 5.58 -7.11
CA SER A 48 5.97 6.95 -7.11
C SER A 48 7.37 7.04 -6.52
N PHE A 49 8.13 8.04 -6.97
CA PHE A 49 9.32 8.50 -6.27
C PHE A 49 8.98 9.80 -5.55
N THR A 50 8.86 9.76 -4.22
CA THR A 50 8.49 10.93 -3.41
C THR A 50 9.70 11.84 -3.13
N GLY A 51 10.91 11.37 -3.39
CA GLY A 51 12.16 12.07 -3.04
C GLY A 51 12.41 12.21 -1.54
N SER A 52 11.62 11.53 -0.70
CA SER A 52 11.66 11.66 0.76
C SER A 52 11.57 10.30 1.44
N SER A 53 12.42 10.08 2.45
CA SER A 53 12.39 8.89 3.30
C SER A 53 11.22 8.87 4.30
N GLN A 54 10.35 9.89 4.33
CA GLN A 54 9.33 10.03 5.38
C GLN A 54 8.48 8.78 5.62
N TYR A 55 8.05 8.11 4.55
CA TYR A 55 7.23 6.90 4.64
C TYR A 55 8.01 5.75 5.26
N PHE A 56 9.26 5.60 4.84
CA PHE A 56 10.16 4.59 5.37
C PHE A 56 10.49 4.87 6.84
N ASP A 57 10.87 6.09 7.19
CA ASP A 57 11.29 6.46 8.53
C ASP A 57 10.15 6.33 9.54
N GLN A 58 8.93 6.80 9.17
CA GLN A 58 7.75 6.65 10.01
C GLN A 58 7.43 5.18 10.28
N LEU A 59 7.47 4.34 9.24
CA LEU A 59 7.21 2.91 9.41
C LEU A 59 8.32 2.22 10.22
N MET A 60 9.59 2.53 9.95
CA MET A 60 10.71 1.93 10.68
C MET A 60 10.73 2.33 12.15
N ASN A 61 10.09 3.43 12.56
CA ASN A 61 9.98 3.79 13.98
C ASN A 61 9.26 2.72 14.82
N SER A 62 8.31 1.97 14.24
CA SER A 62 7.62 0.87 14.95
C SER A 62 8.40 -0.45 14.94
N VAL A 63 9.49 -0.56 14.17
CA VAL A 63 10.33 -1.76 14.09
C VAL A 63 11.43 -1.75 15.14
N SER A 64 11.42 -2.68 16.08
CA SER A 64 12.52 -2.85 17.04
C SER A 64 13.64 -3.72 16.45
N GLN A 65 14.85 -3.61 17.00
CA GLN A 65 15.97 -4.47 16.61
C GLN A 65 15.64 -5.97 16.80
N GLN A 66 14.88 -6.30 17.84
CA GLN A 66 14.41 -7.66 18.11
C GLN A 66 13.58 -8.27 16.97
N ILE A 67 12.82 -7.44 16.23
CA ILE A 67 12.09 -7.92 15.04
C ILE A 67 13.06 -8.31 13.93
N LEU A 68 14.10 -7.50 13.70
CA LEU A 68 15.10 -7.72 12.65
C LEU A 68 16.05 -8.87 12.94
N ASP A 69 16.17 -9.25 14.21
CA ASP A 69 16.96 -10.40 14.65
C ASP A 69 16.17 -11.71 14.55
N GLN A 70 14.85 -11.64 14.35
CA GLN A 70 13.99 -12.81 14.18
C GLN A 70 13.67 -13.03 12.71
N ASN A 71 14.06 -14.21 12.21
CA ASN A 71 13.66 -14.68 10.89
C ASN A 71 12.65 -15.81 11.08
N ILE A 72 11.37 -15.55 10.80
CA ILE A 72 10.28 -16.51 10.96
C ILE A 72 9.79 -16.92 9.58
N ASN A 73 9.73 -18.22 9.35
CA ASN A 73 9.03 -18.82 8.22
C ASN A 73 8.15 -19.96 8.74
N HIS A 74 6.96 -19.60 9.21
CA HIS A 74 5.96 -20.54 9.70
C HIS A 74 5.08 -21.00 8.54
N GLU A 75 4.88 -22.31 8.43
CA GLU A 75 4.09 -22.92 7.37
C GLU A 75 3.21 -24.05 7.92
N GLU A 76 1.91 -23.97 7.65
CA GLU A 76 0.93 -24.98 8.03
C GLU A 76 0.48 -25.82 6.84
N GLN A 77 -0.02 -27.02 7.13
CA GLN A 77 -0.77 -27.77 6.15
C GLN A 77 -2.15 -27.13 5.95
N ILE A 78 -2.43 -26.70 4.72
CA ILE A 78 -3.68 -26.04 4.34
C ILE A 78 -4.78 -27.06 4.06
N LYS A 79 -5.97 -26.84 4.65
CA LYS A 79 -7.15 -27.70 4.52
C LYS A 79 -8.39 -26.94 4.05
N THR A 80 -8.57 -25.70 4.50
CA THR A 80 -9.81 -24.93 4.27
C THR A 80 -9.61 -23.72 3.37
N GLY A 81 -8.45 -23.08 3.49
CA GLY A 81 -8.04 -21.88 2.77
C GLY A 81 -6.72 -21.40 3.35
N SER A 82 -5.92 -20.67 2.58
CA SER A 82 -4.62 -20.17 3.05
C SER A 82 -4.65 -18.68 3.31
N LEU A 83 -4.07 -18.25 4.42
CA LEU A 83 -3.78 -16.86 4.73
C LEU A 83 -2.26 -16.68 4.84
N GLU A 84 -1.71 -15.72 4.10
CA GLU A 84 -0.28 -15.42 4.11
C GLU A 84 -0.03 -13.98 4.54
N TYR A 85 0.74 -13.81 5.62
CA TYR A 85 1.36 -12.54 5.99
C TYR A 85 2.85 -12.62 5.74
N LEU A 86 3.39 -11.64 5.03
CA LEU A 86 4.83 -11.47 4.84
C LEU A 86 5.22 -10.04 5.16
N VAL A 87 6.18 -9.88 6.05
CA VAL A 87 6.93 -8.64 6.26
C VAL A 87 8.40 -8.98 6.06
N ALA A 88 9.04 -8.40 5.04
CA ALA A 88 10.45 -8.62 4.77
C ALA A 88 11.21 -7.28 4.75
N PHE A 89 12.40 -7.32 5.32
CA PHE A 89 13.33 -6.20 5.40
C PHE A 89 14.58 -6.56 4.61
N TYR A 90 14.99 -5.66 3.73
CA TYR A 90 16.17 -5.81 2.89
C TYR A 90 17.20 -4.75 3.27
N GLY A 91 18.44 -5.20 3.42
CA GLY A 91 19.57 -4.38 3.86
C GLY A 91 20.24 -3.65 2.70
N ILE A 92 21.48 -3.23 2.89
CA ILE A 92 22.28 -2.52 1.88
C ILE A 92 22.44 -3.36 0.60
N SER A 93 22.38 -2.70 -0.56
CA SER A 93 22.59 -3.34 -1.85
C SER A 93 24.07 -3.63 -2.14
N GLY A 94 24.33 -4.72 -2.87
CA GLY A 94 25.68 -5.16 -3.25
C GLY A 94 26.21 -4.46 -4.49
N ASN A 95 25.31 -3.97 -5.33
CA ASN A 95 25.60 -3.27 -6.58
C ASN A 95 25.54 -1.73 -6.45
N GLY A 96 25.22 -1.19 -5.26
CA GLY A 96 25.12 0.25 -5.02
C GLY A 96 23.84 0.90 -5.55
N ASP A 97 22.95 0.13 -6.19
CA ASP A 97 21.64 0.63 -6.60
C ASP A 97 20.69 0.73 -5.40
N HIS A 98 19.78 1.71 -5.42
CA HIS A 98 18.71 1.85 -4.44
C HIS A 98 17.36 1.81 -5.16
N GLY A 99 16.55 0.78 -4.92
CA GLY A 99 15.25 0.61 -5.59
C GLY A 99 15.05 -0.78 -6.21
N GLU A 100 14.22 -0.87 -7.24
CA GLU A 100 13.87 -2.14 -7.89
C GLU A 100 15.05 -2.84 -8.59
N ARG A 101 16.16 -2.13 -8.86
CA ARG A 101 17.39 -2.68 -9.45
C ARG A 101 18.43 -3.12 -8.41
N ALA A 102 18.17 -2.88 -7.14
CA ALA A 102 19.11 -3.19 -6.07
C ALA A 102 19.29 -4.71 -5.91
N GLU A 103 20.55 -5.13 -5.80
CA GLU A 103 20.89 -6.50 -5.43
C GLU A 103 21.03 -6.60 -3.92
N TRP A 104 19.94 -6.98 -3.24
CA TRP A 104 19.90 -7.02 -1.79
C TRP A 104 20.82 -8.12 -1.22
N THR A 105 21.87 -7.71 -0.52
CA THR A 105 22.87 -8.64 0.03
C THR A 105 22.43 -9.34 1.30
N ARG A 106 21.44 -8.77 1.99
CA ARG A 106 20.90 -9.27 3.25
C ARG A 106 19.40 -9.07 3.26
N SER A 107 18.69 -10.05 3.80
CA SER A 107 17.26 -9.96 4.08
C SER A 107 16.93 -10.67 5.39
N THR A 108 15.92 -10.17 6.10
CA THR A 108 15.28 -10.85 7.22
C THR A 108 13.77 -10.67 7.08
N GLY A 109 12.97 -11.57 7.63
CA GLY A 109 11.53 -11.43 7.48
C GLY A 109 10.70 -12.31 8.40
N LEU A 110 9.43 -11.97 8.44
CA LEU A 110 8.38 -12.69 9.14
C LEU A 110 7.38 -13.16 8.09
N ARG A 111 7.35 -14.47 7.84
CA ARG A 111 6.38 -15.13 6.98
C ARG A 111 5.53 -16.08 7.81
N PHE A 112 4.22 -15.90 7.73
CA PHE A 112 3.22 -16.79 8.32
C PHE A 112 2.29 -17.25 7.20
N PHE A 113 2.41 -18.52 6.82
CA PHE A 113 1.51 -19.18 5.89
C PHE A 113 0.64 -20.17 6.65
N MET A 114 -0.63 -19.83 6.82
CA MET A 114 -1.52 -20.47 7.79
C MET A 114 -2.82 -20.92 7.14
N ASP A 115 -3.46 -21.92 7.74
CA ASP A 115 -4.85 -22.26 7.39
C ASP A 115 -5.81 -21.19 7.92
N GLU A 116 -6.83 -20.80 7.16
CA GLU A 116 -7.82 -19.79 7.58
C GLU A 116 -8.58 -20.20 8.87
N GLY A 117 -8.72 -21.50 9.13
CA GLY A 117 -9.32 -22.04 10.35
C GLY A 117 -8.34 -22.24 11.51
N THR A 118 -7.09 -21.77 11.39
CA THR A 118 -6.05 -22.04 12.40
C THR A 118 -6.36 -21.40 13.75
N SER A 119 -5.99 -22.11 14.83
CA SER A 119 -5.93 -21.58 16.19
C SER A 119 -4.52 -21.10 16.57
N TYR A 120 -3.59 -21.08 15.63
CA TYR A 120 -2.22 -20.64 15.86
C TYR A 120 -2.18 -19.23 16.46
N ARG A 121 -1.32 -19.06 17.46
CA ARG A 121 -1.09 -17.80 18.17
C ARG A 121 0.41 -17.60 18.30
N HIS A 122 0.89 -16.47 17.79
CA HIS A 122 2.28 -16.07 17.93
C HIS A 122 2.35 -14.55 18.07
N ASN A 123 3.16 -14.05 19.00
CA ASN A 123 3.24 -12.60 19.25
C ASN A 123 3.69 -11.82 18.01
N LEU A 124 4.59 -12.40 17.21
CA LEU A 124 5.03 -11.79 15.95
C LEU A 124 4.00 -11.84 14.82
N LEU A 125 2.98 -12.71 14.89
CA LEU A 125 1.88 -12.67 13.94
C LEU A 125 1.06 -11.38 14.14
N GLY A 126 0.76 -11.03 15.40
CA GLY A 126 0.10 -9.77 15.73
C GLY A 126 0.92 -8.54 15.32
N PHE A 127 2.26 -8.63 15.41
CA PHE A 127 3.14 -7.60 14.85
C PHE A 127 2.99 -7.52 13.31
N ALA A 128 3.09 -8.64 12.58
CA ALA A 128 3.02 -8.63 11.12
C ALA A 128 1.70 -8.05 10.59
N ASP A 129 0.57 -8.44 11.19
CA ASP A 129 -0.76 -7.91 10.87
C ASP A 129 -0.87 -6.41 11.21
N GLY A 130 -0.48 -6.02 12.43
CA GLY A 130 -0.50 -4.63 12.86
C GLY A 130 0.39 -3.72 12.01
N PHE A 131 1.58 -4.21 11.62
CA PHE A 131 2.53 -3.50 10.77
C PHE A 131 2.01 -3.32 9.34
N ALA A 132 1.29 -4.32 8.81
CA ALA A 132 0.61 -4.19 7.52
C ALA A 132 -0.50 -3.13 7.56
N ILE A 133 -1.30 -3.10 8.62
CA ILE A 133 -2.33 -2.08 8.84
C ILE A 133 -1.72 -0.69 8.97
N GLU A 134 -0.61 -0.55 9.71
CA GLU A 134 0.12 0.71 9.87
C GLU A 134 0.63 1.23 8.52
N ALA A 135 1.33 0.40 7.75
CA ALA A 135 1.84 0.78 6.42
C ALA A 135 0.72 1.13 5.44
N MET A 136 -0.40 0.40 5.50
CA MET A 136 -1.58 0.70 4.71
C MET A 136 -2.14 2.09 5.06
N LYS A 137 -2.40 2.37 6.35
CA LYS A 137 -2.91 3.68 6.79
C LYS A 137 -1.99 4.82 6.39
N LEU A 138 -0.68 4.63 6.63
CA LEU A 138 0.35 5.57 6.29
C LEU A 138 0.33 5.95 4.80
N THR A 139 0.00 5.00 3.92
CA THR A 139 0.02 5.19 2.46
C THR A 139 -1.36 5.46 1.85
N ASN A 140 -2.44 5.51 2.65
CA ASN A 140 -3.81 5.61 2.13
C ASN A 140 -4.07 6.90 1.34
N ALA A 141 -3.63 8.06 1.85
CA ALA A 141 -3.88 9.34 1.18
C ALA A 141 -3.20 9.40 -0.20
N TRP A 142 -1.98 8.86 -0.32
CA TRP A 142 -1.27 8.76 -1.61
C TRP A 142 -1.93 7.72 -2.52
N TYR A 143 -2.32 6.57 -1.98
CA TYR A 143 -2.94 5.50 -2.76
C TYR A 143 -4.35 5.89 -3.25
N PHE A 144 -5.08 6.72 -2.51
CA PHE A 144 -6.32 7.34 -2.97
C PHE A 144 -6.08 8.15 -4.26
N ASP A 145 -5.04 8.97 -4.31
CA ASP A 145 -4.72 9.76 -5.50
C ASP A 145 -4.35 8.85 -6.70
N VAL A 146 -3.64 7.75 -6.45
CA VAL A 146 -3.36 6.71 -7.46
C VAL A 146 -4.65 6.13 -8.03
N VAL A 147 -5.64 5.83 -7.19
CA VAL A 147 -6.94 5.31 -7.62
C VAL A 147 -7.72 6.35 -8.41
N MET A 148 -7.71 7.62 -7.99
CA MET A 148 -8.34 8.71 -8.74
C MET A 148 -7.69 8.91 -10.12
N LEU A 149 -6.35 8.83 -10.19
CA LEU A 149 -5.63 8.91 -11.45
C LEU A 149 -5.96 7.72 -12.36
N ALA A 150 -6.13 6.51 -11.81
CA ALA A 150 -6.53 5.32 -12.58
C ALA A 150 -7.94 5.44 -13.16
N LEU A 151 -8.90 5.91 -12.35
CA LEU A 151 -10.32 5.91 -12.73
C LEU A 151 -10.68 7.12 -13.60
N GLU A 152 -10.26 8.30 -13.18
CA GLU A 152 -10.75 9.58 -13.70
C GLU A 152 -9.72 10.27 -14.59
N ASN A 153 -8.51 9.72 -14.64
CA ASN A 153 -7.35 10.35 -15.27
C ASN A 153 -7.11 11.79 -14.75
N MET A 154 -7.43 11.99 -13.46
CA MET A 154 -7.27 13.24 -12.73
C MET A 154 -6.03 13.14 -11.83
N ARG A 155 -5.04 14.01 -12.04
CA ARG A 155 -3.78 13.96 -11.28
C ARG A 155 -3.81 14.93 -10.11
N SER A 156 -3.66 14.42 -8.88
CA SER A 156 -3.44 15.28 -7.72
C SER A 156 -2.11 16.03 -7.81
N ASP A 157 -2.10 17.28 -7.36
CA ASP A 157 -0.90 18.09 -7.11
C ASP A 157 0.05 17.50 -6.05
N ALA A 158 -0.44 16.61 -5.18
CA ALA A 158 0.36 15.87 -4.21
C ALA A 158 1.04 14.63 -4.81
N LEU A 159 0.64 14.16 -5.99
CA LEU A 159 1.28 13.03 -6.66
C LEU A 159 2.54 13.46 -7.40
N PRO A 160 3.70 12.81 -7.17
CA PRO A 160 4.89 13.06 -7.97
C PRO A 160 4.62 12.88 -9.47
N GLU A 161 5.24 13.71 -10.31
CA GLU A 161 5.02 13.73 -11.75
C GLU A 161 5.30 12.36 -12.39
N GLN A 162 6.41 11.74 -11.99
CA GLN A 162 6.88 10.40 -12.36
C GLN A 162 6.03 9.24 -11.81
N THR A 163 4.87 9.50 -11.20
CA THR A 163 3.99 8.43 -10.72
C THR A 163 3.49 7.58 -11.87
N LEU A 164 3.73 6.27 -11.78
CA LEU A 164 3.24 5.25 -12.68
C LEU A 164 2.01 4.59 -12.06
N VAL A 165 0.97 4.41 -12.87
CA VAL A 165 -0.26 3.71 -12.49
C VAL A 165 -0.52 2.58 -13.45
N ASN A 166 -0.84 1.41 -12.91
CA ASN A 166 -1.31 0.26 -13.69
C ASN A 166 -2.67 -0.17 -13.15
N ALA A 167 -3.63 -0.37 -14.05
CA ALA A 167 -5.01 -0.65 -13.73
C ALA A 167 -5.65 -1.54 -14.81
N PRO A 168 -6.80 -2.17 -14.55
CA PRO A 168 -7.54 -2.89 -15.57
C PRO A 168 -7.84 -2.03 -16.81
N LYS A 169 -7.74 -2.64 -18.00
CA LYS A 169 -7.93 -1.94 -19.27
C LYS A 169 -9.40 -1.79 -19.67
N THR A 170 -10.28 -2.60 -19.08
CA THR A 170 -11.72 -2.56 -19.39
C THR A 170 -12.44 -1.77 -18.32
N GLU A 171 -13.36 -0.91 -18.75
CA GLU A 171 -14.17 -0.07 -17.85
C GLU A 171 -14.91 -0.91 -16.79
N ALA A 172 -15.47 -2.06 -17.19
CA ALA A 172 -16.15 -2.96 -16.26
C ALA A 172 -15.24 -3.51 -15.15
N ALA A 173 -13.98 -3.85 -15.47
CA ALA A 173 -13.04 -4.34 -14.47
C ALA A 173 -12.50 -3.22 -13.59
N LEU A 174 -12.25 -2.05 -14.17
CA LEU A 174 -11.84 -0.85 -13.44
C LEU A 174 -12.92 -0.41 -12.44
N ASN A 175 -14.18 -0.39 -12.87
CA ASN A 175 -15.32 -0.07 -11.99
C ASN A 175 -15.47 -1.11 -10.87
N LYS A 176 -15.25 -2.41 -11.15
CA LYS A 176 -15.28 -3.44 -10.11
C LYS A 176 -14.20 -3.18 -9.06
N ASP A 177 -12.95 -2.95 -9.49
CA ASP A 177 -11.83 -2.63 -8.60
C ASP A 177 -12.10 -1.39 -7.76
N PHE A 178 -12.72 -0.38 -8.38
CA PHE A 178 -13.10 0.84 -7.71
C PHE A 178 -14.14 0.61 -6.61
N GLN A 179 -15.18 -0.18 -6.87
CA GLN A 179 -16.16 -0.54 -5.85
C GLN A 179 -15.50 -1.30 -4.70
N SER A 180 -14.66 -2.29 -5.01
CA SER A 180 -13.90 -3.03 -3.99
C SER A 180 -12.99 -2.12 -3.16
N TYR A 181 -12.34 -1.12 -3.79
CA TYR A 181 -11.55 -0.10 -3.09
C TYR A 181 -12.41 0.69 -2.09
N PHE A 182 -13.55 1.25 -2.54
CA PHE A 182 -14.44 2.08 -1.71
C PHE A 182 -15.12 1.31 -0.57
N GLU A 183 -15.36 0.02 -0.76
CA GLU A 183 -15.86 -0.88 0.29
C GLU A 183 -14.84 -1.11 1.41
N GLN A 184 -13.55 -1.13 1.06
CA GLN A 184 -12.46 -1.48 1.99
C GLN A 184 -11.87 -0.29 2.73
N ILE A 185 -11.89 0.91 2.14
CA ILE A 185 -11.28 2.09 2.79
C ILE A 185 -12.15 2.68 3.92
N SER A 186 -11.49 3.30 4.88
CA SER A 186 -12.17 4.03 5.95
C SER A 186 -12.79 5.32 5.42
N LYS A 187 -14.12 5.31 5.33
CA LYS A 187 -14.94 6.45 4.85
C LYS A 187 -14.75 7.72 5.70
N LYS A 188 -14.36 7.56 6.96
CA LYS A 188 -14.09 8.66 7.89
C LYS A 188 -12.77 9.38 7.62
N GLU A 189 -11.82 8.70 6.97
CA GLU A 189 -10.49 9.25 6.68
C GLU A 189 -10.45 9.99 5.33
N LEU A 190 -11.39 9.69 4.42
CA LEU A 190 -11.47 10.28 3.09
C LEU A 190 -11.41 11.82 3.06
N PRO A 191 -12.13 12.56 3.93
CA PRO A 191 -12.03 14.02 3.93
C PRO A 191 -10.61 14.54 4.15
N GLU A 192 -9.81 13.86 4.98
CA GLU A 192 -8.42 14.23 5.21
C GLU A 192 -7.54 13.86 4.01
N PHE A 193 -7.88 12.79 3.27
CA PHE A 193 -7.10 12.40 2.09
C PHE A 193 -7.17 13.45 0.97
N ILE A 194 -8.29 14.16 0.84
CA ILE A 194 -8.50 15.15 -0.23
C ILE A 194 -8.25 16.59 0.21
N LYS A 195 -8.00 16.80 1.50
CA LYS A 195 -7.86 18.13 2.09
C LYS A 195 -6.70 18.88 1.46
N ASP A 196 -6.96 20.13 1.09
CA ASP A 196 -6.01 21.07 0.49
C ASP A 196 -5.38 20.60 -0.85
N LYS A 197 -5.90 19.52 -1.46
CA LYS A 197 -5.44 19.01 -2.76
C LYS A 197 -6.22 19.61 -3.92
N THR A 198 -5.52 19.74 -5.04
CA THR A 198 -6.13 20.02 -6.34
C THR A 198 -5.83 18.91 -7.33
N TYR A 199 -6.74 18.71 -8.27
CA TYR A 199 -6.64 17.65 -9.27
C TYR A 199 -6.71 18.26 -10.66
N ALA A 200 -5.70 18.00 -11.48
CA ALA A 200 -5.64 18.48 -12.85
C ALA A 200 -6.19 17.42 -13.82
N ASP A 201 -7.04 17.85 -14.74
CA ASP A 201 -7.45 17.02 -15.89
C ASP A 201 -6.39 17.00 -17.00
N GLN A 202 -6.70 16.33 -18.12
CA GLN A 202 -5.80 16.25 -19.28
C GLN A 202 -5.46 17.61 -19.90
N ALA A 203 -6.32 18.62 -19.72
CA ALA A 203 -6.08 19.98 -20.20
C ALA A 203 -5.32 20.83 -19.17
N GLY A 204 -5.03 20.30 -17.98
CA GLY A 204 -4.37 21.01 -16.89
C GLY A 204 -5.33 21.91 -16.09
N GLN A 205 -6.64 21.82 -16.29
CA GLN A 205 -7.60 22.62 -15.54
C GLN A 205 -7.69 22.08 -14.10
N PRO A 206 -7.53 22.93 -13.06
CA PRO A 206 -7.62 22.49 -11.68
C PRO A 206 -9.08 22.26 -11.23
N HIS A 207 -9.27 21.17 -10.51
CA HIS A 207 -10.50 20.74 -9.88
C HIS A 207 -10.26 20.43 -8.40
N PHE A 208 -11.33 20.41 -7.61
CA PHE A 208 -11.35 19.89 -6.25
C PHE A 208 -12.37 18.75 -6.14
N ILE A 209 -12.18 17.84 -5.19
CA ILE A 209 -13.14 16.75 -4.96
C ILE A 209 -14.17 17.21 -3.92
N GLU A 210 -15.45 17.11 -4.26
CA GLU A 210 -16.54 17.18 -3.30
C GLU A 210 -16.97 15.76 -2.94
N LEU A 211 -16.98 15.43 -1.64
CA LEU A 211 -17.45 14.15 -1.13
C LEU A 211 -18.85 14.31 -0.51
N ASP A 212 -19.76 13.42 -0.86
CA ASP A 212 -21.02 13.23 -0.14
C ASP A 212 -21.03 11.82 0.47
N ILE A 213 -21.07 11.77 1.81
CA ILE A 213 -20.98 10.55 2.60
C ILE A 213 -22.32 10.35 3.32
N GLN A 214 -23.12 9.40 2.83
CA GLN A 214 -24.42 9.05 3.39
C GLN A 214 -24.38 7.66 4.00
N GLY A 215 -24.10 7.58 5.31
CA GLY A 215 -23.99 6.33 6.03
C GLY A 215 -22.82 5.48 5.52
N GLN A 216 -23.12 4.41 4.80
CA GLN A 216 -22.10 3.56 4.15
C GLN A 216 -21.87 3.89 2.67
N SER A 217 -22.68 4.75 2.07
CA SER A 217 -22.53 5.15 0.67
C SER A 217 -21.63 6.38 0.56
N ILE A 218 -20.79 6.40 -0.47
CA ILE A 218 -19.98 7.57 -0.82
C ILE A 218 -20.23 7.89 -2.28
N THR A 219 -20.48 9.16 -2.57
CA THR A 219 -20.38 9.71 -3.92
C THR A 219 -19.37 10.85 -3.91
N TYR A 220 -18.74 11.08 -5.05
CA TYR A 220 -17.81 12.19 -5.23
C TYR A 220 -18.02 12.83 -6.60
N LYS A 221 -17.61 14.08 -6.72
CA LYS A 221 -17.57 14.80 -8.00
C LYS A 221 -16.39 15.77 -8.01
N PHE A 222 -15.91 16.08 -9.21
CA PHE A 222 -14.93 17.15 -9.41
C PHE A 222 -15.65 18.49 -9.61
N GLY A 223 -15.38 19.43 -8.71
CA GLY A 223 -15.78 20.83 -8.85
C GLY A 223 -14.67 21.64 -9.50
N VAL A 224 -15.02 22.55 -10.41
CA VAL A 224 -14.04 23.43 -11.06
C VAL A 224 -13.59 24.50 -10.08
N LYS A 225 -12.27 24.67 -9.91
CA LYS A 225 -11.73 25.79 -9.12
C LYS A 225 -11.64 27.02 -10.02
N THR A 226 -12.59 27.94 -9.90
CA THR A 226 -12.48 29.27 -10.52
C THR A 226 -11.54 30.13 -9.68
N ASN A 227 -10.45 30.59 -10.29
CA ASN A 227 -9.51 31.53 -9.69
C ASN A 227 -10.17 32.86 -9.31
#